data_AF-A0A699Y8D1-F1
#
_entry.id   AF-A0A699Y8D1-F1
#
_cell.length_a   1.000
_cell.length_b   1.000
_cell.length_c   1.000
_cell.angle_alpha   90.00
_cell.angle_beta   90.00
_cell.angle_gamma   90.00
#
_symmetry.space_group_name_H-M   'P 1'
#
loop_
_entity.id
_entity.type
_entity.pdbx_description
1 polymer ?
#
loop_
_entity_poly.entity_id
_entity_poly.type
_entity_poly.pdbx_seq_one_letter_code
_entity_poly.pdbx_strand_id
1 'polypeptide(L)'
;MVVAGVSATPDRVGQGMKFSYPTYLSGRRIMVHVADDNDLWSFFKPLSPGLWLALFGTSAALGVLLLLAELPCPQLARSPQGAMAKAANMQWATLGLLVRGAVQAVPRSPGGRLMLLAYAFLVCIILNLYVAYRAAALQMMQVGAGGRVGCRKEGRMDR
;
A
#
# COMPACT_ATOMS: atom_id res chain seq x y z
N MET A 1 39.36 39.13 16.95
CA MET A 1 39.20 37.71 16.55
C MET A 1 37.71 37.42 16.52
N VAL A 2 37.16 36.96 15.39
CA VAL A 2 35.72 36.70 15.24
C VAL A 2 35.53 35.21 14.95
N VAL A 3 34.61 34.56 15.67
CA VAL A 3 34.21 33.17 15.45
C VAL A 3 32.77 33.18 14.97
N ALA A 4 32.58 32.95 13.68
CA ALA A 4 31.28 32.92 13.04
C ALA A 4 31.32 32.07 11.75
N GLY A 5 30.15 31.68 11.25
CA GLY A 5 29.99 30.96 9.98
C GLY A 5 30.24 31.85 8.76
N VAL A 6 31.45 32.38 8.62
CA VAL A 6 31.84 33.28 7.53
C VAL A 6 32.53 32.47 6.43
N SER A 7 31.97 32.51 5.22
CA SER A 7 32.60 31.89 4.05
C SER A 7 33.83 32.71 3.61
N ALA A 8 34.94 32.02 3.39
CA ALA A 8 36.14 32.60 2.80
C ALA A 8 35.91 32.80 1.29
N THR A 9 35.59 34.03 0.89
CA THR A 9 35.47 34.42 -0.52
C THR A 9 36.73 35.15 -0.97
N PRO A 10 37.13 35.03 -2.26
CA PRO A 10 38.32 35.70 -2.78
C PRO A 10 38.28 37.23 -2.57
N ASP A 11 37.10 37.84 -2.67
CA ASP A 11 36.94 39.29 -2.42
C ASP A 11 37.32 39.69 -0.99
N ARG A 12 37.01 38.85 0.00
CA ARG A 12 37.32 39.10 1.41
C ARG A 12 38.80 38.92 1.71
N VAL A 13 39.44 37.97 1.03
CA VAL A 13 40.90 37.79 1.11
C VAL A 13 41.62 38.98 0.46
N GLY A 14 41.12 39.49 -0.66
CA GLY A 14 41.64 40.69 -1.32
C GLY A 14 41.55 41.97 -0.48
N GLN A 15 40.61 42.04 0.47
CA GLN A 15 40.46 43.13 1.44
C GLN A 15 41.41 43.01 2.66
N GLY A 16 42.33 42.04 2.66
CA GLY A 16 43.33 41.88 3.72
C GLY A 16 42.86 41.05 4.93
N MET A 17 41.68 40.42 4.86
CA MET A 17 41.23 39.51 5.92
C MET A 17 41.99 38.18 5.86
N LYS A 18 42.62 37.80 6.98
CA LYS A 18 43.34 36.53 7.13
C LYS A 18 42.40 35.48 7.73
N PHE A 19 42.20 34.37 7.01
CA PHE A 19 41.38 33.24 7.46
C PHE A 19 42.28 32.08 7.90
N SER A 20 41.87 31.35 8.94
CA SER A 20 42.46 30.05 9.30
C SER A 20 41.95 28.95 8.37
N TYR A 21 42.52 27.73 8.49
CA TYR A 21 42.05 26.56 7.75
C TYR A 21 40.54 26.34 7.96
N PRO A 22 39.77 26.02 6.89
CA PRO A 22 38.32 25.89 6.98
C PRO A 22 37.93 24.71 7.88
N THR A 23 37.20 25.00 8.95
CA THR A 23 36.67 23.98 9.87
C THR A 23 35.37 23.35 9.37
N TYR A 24 34.70 23.99 8.40
CA TYR A 24 33.43 23.53 7.86
C TYR A 24 33.34 23.74 6.34
N LEU A 25 33.09 22.67 5.59
CA LEU A 25 32.85 22.72 4.15
C LEU A 25 31.38 23.10 3.90
N SER A 26 31.14 24.39 3.64
CA SER A 26 29.83 24.90 3.24
C SER A 26 29.66 24.86 1.71
N GLY A 27 28.52 24.37 1.25
CA GLY A 27 28.11 24.39 -0.16
C GLY A 27 26.68 24.92 -0.25
N ARG A 28 26.35 25.62 -1.34
CA ARG A 28 24.99 26.13 -1.55
C ARG A 28 24.03 24.97 -1.80
N ARG A 29 22.87 24.99 -1.14
CA ARG A 29 21.80 23.99 -1.31
C ARG A 29 20.49 24.72 -1.55
N ILE A 30 19.69 24.17 -2.46
CA ILE A 30 18.34 24.66 -2.70
C ILE A 30 17.44 23.95 -1.69
N MET A 31 16.74 24.73 -0.89
CA MET A 31 15.68 24.23 -0.02
C MET A 31 14.37 24.29 -0.82
N VAL A 32 13.75 23.13 -1.00
CA VAL A 32 12.44 23.03 -1.64
C VAL A 32 11.45 22.64 -0.56
N HIS A 33 10.33 23.37 -0.49
CA HIS A 33 9.22 23.02 0.39
C HIS A 33 8.56 21.74 -0.12
N VAL A 34 8.49 20.71 0.72
CA VAL A 34 7.68 19.52 0.48
C VAL A 34 6.40 19.72 1.28
N ALA A 35 5.25 19.73 0.60
CA ALA A 35 3.96 19.79 1.28
C ALA A 35 3.70 18.46 1.99
N ASP A 36 3.38 18.52 3.28
CA ASP A 36 2.96 17.37 4.07
C ASP A 36 1.48 17.07 3.78
N ASP A 37 1.21 16.38 2.67
CA ASP A 37 -0.12 15.86 2.35
C ASP A 37 -0.40 14.62 3.21
N ASN A 38 -0.75 14.84 4.48
CA ASN A 38 -1.19 13.80 5.41
C ASN A 38 -2.65 13.42 5.19
N ASP A 39 -2.97 12.89 4.02
CA ASP A 39 -4.29 12.32 3.74
C ASP A 39 -4.41 10.94 4.41
N LEU A 40 -5.27 10.84 5.43
CA LEU A 40 -5.68 9.55 6.03
C LEU A 40 -6.32 8.59 5.00
N TRP A 41 -6.80 9.13 3.88
CA TRP A 41 -7.39 8.38 2.76
C TRP A 41 -6.37 7.94 1.69
N SER A 42 -5.09 8.23 1.89
CA SER A 42 -4.00 7.77 1.01
C SER A 42 -3.86 6.25 0.92
N PHE A 43 -4.49 5.52 1.84
CA PHE A 43 -4.59 4.06 1.78
C PHE A 43 -5.54 3.57 0.67
N PHE A 44 -6.54 4.37 0.27
CA PHE A 44 -7.47 4.03 -0.81
C PHE A 44 -7.01 4.50 -2.19
N LYS A 45 -6.10 5.49 -2.26
CA LYS A 45 -5.45 5.97 -3.51
C LYS A 45 -4.89 4.88 -4.44
N PRO A 46 -4.28 3.77 -3.98
CA PRO A 46 -3.69 2.78 -4.87
C PRO A 46 -4.72 1.86 -5.53
N LEU A 47 -5.95 1.82 -5.02
CA LEU A 47 -6.99 0.94 -5.54
C LEU A 47 -8.01 1.80 -6.30
N SER A 48 -8.15 1.54 -7.61
CA SER A 48 -9.11 2.26 -8.42
C SER A 48 -10.55 1.99 -7.92
N PRO A 49 -11.48 2.96 -8.06
CA PRO A 49 -12.89 2.74 -7.72
C PRO A 49 -13.49 1.52 -8.45
N GLY A 50 -13.03 1.27 -9.68
CA GLY A 50 -13.45 0.09 -10.46
C GLY A 50 -13.02 -1.23 -9.84
N LEU A 51 -11.83 -1.31 -9.23
CA LEU A 51 -11.37 -2.53 -8.58
C LEU A 51 -12.13 -2.81 -7.28
N TRP A 52 -12.50 -1.76 -6.53
CA TRP A 52 -13.39 -1.89 -5.37
C TRP A 52 -14.74 -2.49 -5.79
N LEU A 53 -15.36 -1.96 -6.84
CA LEU A 53 -16.61 -2.48 -7.37
C LEU A 53 -16.46 -3.92 -7.87
N ALA A 54 -15.34 -4.26 -8.51
CA ALA A 54 -15.05 -5.63 -8.93
C ALA A 54 -14.86 -6.59 -7.75
N LEU A 55 -14.24 -6.17 -6.65
CA LEU A 55 -14.09 -6.98 -5.43
C LEU A 55 -15.44 -7.23 -4.76
N PHE A 56 -16.25 -6.19 -4.56
CA PHE A 56 -17.60 -6.34 -4.02
C PHE A 56 -18.49 -7.17 -4.95
N GLY A 57 -18.40 -6.94 -6.27
CA GLY A 57 -19.14 -7.67 -7.28
C GLY A 57 -18.78 -9.15 -7.32
N THR A 58 -17.50 -9.49 -7.29
CA THR A 58 -17.04 -10.89 -7.25
C THR A 58 -17.43 -11.58 -5.95
N SER A 59 -17.37 -10.90 -4.80
CA SER A 59 -17.87 -11.43 -3.53
C SER A 59 -19.36 -11.73 -3.57
N ALA A 60 -20.17 -10.80 -4.08
CA ALA A 60 -21.61 -10.97 -4.18
C ALA A 60 -21.97 -12.09 -5.16
N ALA A 61 -21.32 -12.12 -6.33
CA ALA A 61 -21.52 -13.16 -7.33
C ALA A 61 -21.17 -14.55 -6.78
N LEU A 62 -20.08 -14.67 -6.02
CA LEU A 62 -19.69 -15.95 -5.42
C LEU A 62 -20.66 -16.40 -4.32
N GLY A 63 -21.16 -15.47 -3.50
CA GLY A 63 -22.19 -15.74 -2.50
C GLY A 63 -23.48 -16.27 -3.14
N VAL A 64 -23.90 -15.67 -4.26
CA VAL A 64 -25.05 -16.14 -5.06
C VAL A 64 -24.77 -17.52 -5.68
N LEU A 65 -23.58 -17.74 -6.25
CA LEU A 65 -23.19 -19.02 -6.84
C LEU A 65 -23.16 -20.16 -5.80
N LEU A 66 -22.64 -19.89 -4.59
CA LEU A 66 -22.64 -20.82 -3.47
C LEU A 66 -24.05 -21.13 -2.98
N LEU A 67 -24.93 -20.12 -2.95
CA LEU A 67 -26.34 -20.31 -2.58
C LEU A 67 -27.04 -21.24 -3.59
N LEU A 68 -26.84 -21.02 -4.88
CA LEU A 68 -27.34 -21.88 -5.96
C LEU A 68 -26.77 -23.30 -5.89
N ALA A 69 -25.50 -23.45 -5.52
CA ALA A 69 -24.85 -24.75 -5.40
C ALA A 69 -25.29 -25.56 -4.16
N GLU A 70 -25.76 -24.92 -3.09
CA GLU A 70 -26.22 -25.60 -1.87
C GLU A 70 -27.75 -25.82 -1.80
N LEU A 71 -28.55 -25.04 -2.53
CA LEU A 71 -30.01 -25.16 -2.51
C LEU A 71 -30.50 -25.79 -3.82
N PRO A 72 -30.81 -27.10 -3.85
CA PRO A 72 -31.63 -27.63 -4.93
C PRO A 72 -32.98 -26.91 -4.92
N CYS A 73 -33.43 -26.46 -6.10
CA CYS A 73 -34.62 -25.64 -6.33
C CYS A 73 -35.92 -26.01 -5.57
N PRO A 74 -36.19 -27.27 -5.15
CA PRO A 74 -37.42 -27.59 -4.41
C PRO A 74 -37.46 -27.08 -2.95
N GLN A 75 -36.32 -26.81 -2.30
CA GLN A 75 -36.30 -26.41 -0.87
C GLN A 75 -36.43 -24.90 -0.66
N LEU A 76 -36.08 -24.09 -1.66
CA LEU A 76 -36.18 -22.63 -1.59
C LEU A 76 -37.64 -22.15 -1.51
N ALA A 77 -38.56 -22.89 -2.14
CA ALA A 77 -39.99 -22.60 -2.12
C ALA A 77 -40.68 -22.91 -0.78
N ARG A 78 -40.03 -23.65 0.13
CA ARG A 78 -40.67 -24.17 1.36
C ARG A 78 -40.38 -23.34 2.62
N SER A 79 -39.29 -22.57 2.66
CA SER A 79 -38.99 -21.65 3.77
C SER A 79 -38.09 -20.46 3.35
N PRO A 80 -38.67 -19.37 2.80
CA PRO A 80 -37.88 -18.22 2.34
C PRO A 80 -37.10 -17.52 3.46
N GLN A 81 -37.62 -17.53 4.70
CA GLN A 81 -36.94 -16.93 5.86
C GLN A 81 -35.66 -17.70 6.29
N GLY A 82 -35.68 -19.03 6.22
CA GLY A 82 -34.50 -19.85 6.55
C GLY A 82 -33.41 -19.78 5.48
N ALA A 83 -33.82 -19.66 4.21
CA ALA A 83 -32.89 -19.48 3.10
C ALA A 83 -32.19 -18.12 3.14
N MET A 84 -32.88 -17.04 3.51
CA MET A 84 -32.28 -15.70 3.61
C MET A 84 -31.29 -15.59 4.77
N ALA A 85 -31.59 -16.18 5.94
CA ALA A 85 -30.65 -16.24 7.05
C ALA A 85 -29.39 -17.05 6.71
N LYS A 86 -29.55 -18.14 5.94
CA LYS A 86 -28.43 -18.95 5.45
C LYS A 86 -27.62 -18.20 4.37
N ALA A 87 -28.28 -17.47 3.48
CA ALA A 87 -27.64 -16.59 2.51
C ALA A 87 -26.86 -15.48 3.19
N ALA A 88 -27.45 -14.81 4.20
CA ALA A 88 -26.76 -13.77 4.99
C ALA A 88 -25.53 -14.33 5.70
N ASN A 89 -25.61 -15.53 6.29
CA ASN A 89 -24.45 -16.19 6.90
C ASN A 89 -23.39 -16.59 5.87
N MET A 90 -23.77 -17.05 4.67
CA MET A 90 -22.83 -17.36 3.59
C MET A 90 -22.18 -16.10 2.99
N GLN A 91 -22.95 -15.02 2.90
CA GLN A 91 -22.47 -13.73 2.43
C GLN A 91 -21.51 -13.12 3.46
N TRP A 92 -21.82 -13.26 4.75
CA TRP A 92 -20.93 -12.89 5.84
C TRP A 92 -19.66 -13.76 5.87
N ALA A 93 -19.76 -15.05 5.56
CA ALA A 93 -18.62 -15.95 5.49
C ALA A 93 -17.70 -15.65 4.28
N THR A 94 -18.27 -15.34 3.12
CA THR A 94 -17.50 -14.93 1.91
C THR A 94 -16.86 -13.56 2.09
N LEU A 95 -17.55 -12.63 2.75
CA LEU A 95 -16.98 -11.34 3.18
C LEU A 95 -15.88 -11.54 4.26
N GLY A 96 -16.07 -12.48 5.17
CA GLY A 96 -15.09 -12.84 6.20
C GLY A 96 -13.81 -13.47 5.63
N LEU A 97 -13.94 -14.23 4.53
CA LEU A 97 -12.78 -14.74 3.78
C LEU A 97 -12.01 -13.59 3.10
N LEU A 98 -12.71 -12.60 2.53
CA LEU A 98 -12.07 -11.41 1.95
C LEU A 98 -11.25 -10.63 2.98
N VAL A 99 -11.78 -10.46 4.20
CA VAL A 99 -11.22 -9.54 5.20
C VAL A 99 -10.20 -10.23 6.12
N ARG A 100 -10.41 -11.50 6.46
CA ARG A 100 -9.62 -12.22 7.47
C ARG A 100 -9.03 -13.56 7.00
N GLY A 101 -9.38 -14.03 5.80
CA GLY A 101 -9.02 -15.38 5.35
C GLY A 101 -9.67 -16.51 6.19
N ALA A 102 -10.65 -16.20 7.03
CA ALA A 102 -11.27 -17.15 7.95
C ALA A 102 -12.56 -17.72 7.35
N VAL A 103 -12.53 -19.00 6.93
CA VAL A 103 -13.72 -19.75 6.51
C VAL A 103 -14.46 -20.22 7.74
N GLN A 104 -15.56 -19.54 8.12
CA GLN A 104 -16.43 -20.02 9.20
C GLN A 104 -17.56 -20.95 8.71
N ALA A 105 -17.83 -20.99 7.41
CA ALA A 105 -18.84 -21.87 6.81
C ALA A 105 -18.20 -22.69 5.69
N VAL A 106 -17.84 -23.95 5.99
CA VAL A 106 -17.34 -24.89 4.99
C VAL A 106 -18.54 -25.50 4.27
N PRO A 107 -18.68 -25.33 2.93
CA PRO A 107 -19.75 -25.95 2.18
C PRO A 107 -19.70 -27.47 2.29
N ARG A 108 -20.86 -28.10 2.39
CA ARG A 108 -20.96 -29.57 2.49
C ARG A 108 -20.67 -30.26 1.16
N SER A 109 -20.84 -29.56 0.03
CA SER A 109 -20.65 -30.09 -1.33
C SER A 109 -19.19 -30.00 -1.80
N PRO A 110 -18.68 -31.01 -2.56
CA PRO A 110 -17.33 -30.97 -3.10
C PRO A 110 -17.13 -29.84 -4.13
N GLY A 111 -18.17 -29.50 -4.90
CA GLY A 111 -18.14 -28.38 -5.86
C GLY A 111 -18.05 -27.01 -5.18
N GLY A 112 -18.75 -26.81 -4.06
CA GLY A 112 -18.67 -25.56 -3.28
C GLY A 112 -17.29 -25.34 -2.67
N ARG A 113 -16.61 -26.43 -2.24
CA ARG A 113 -15.24 -26.37 -1.72
C ARG A 113 -14.22 -25.95 -2.78
N LEU A 114 -14.35 -26.45 -4.01
CA LEU A 114 -13.47 -26.07 -5.12
C LEU A 114 -13.64 -24.58 -5.47
N MET A 115 -14.90 -24.11 -5.53
CA MET A 115 -15.19 -22.69 -5.79
C MET A 115 -14.65 -21.78 -4.69
N LEU A 116 -14.78 -22.20 -3.42
CA LEU A 116 -14.24 -21.45 -2.27
C LEU A 116 -12.71 -21.40 -2.29
N LEU A 117 -12.02 -22.50 -2.64
CA LEU A 117 -10.56 -22.55 -2.77
C LEU A 117 -10.06 -21.66 -3.91
N ALA A 118 -10.71 -21.71 -5.07
CA ALA A 118 -10.37 -20.86 -6.20
C ALA A 118 -10.52 -19.37 -5.84
N TYR A 119 -11.58 -19.03 -5.11
CA TYR A 119 -11.80 -17.67 -4.64
C TYR A 119 -10.80 -17.25 -3.55
N ALA A 120 -10.48 -18.13 -2.58
CA ALA A 120 -9.44 -17.88 -1.58
C ALA A 120 -8.08 -17.60 -2.25
N PHE A 121 -7.74 -18.37 -3.29
CA PHE A 121 -6.52 -18.17 -4.07
C PHE A 121 -6.51 -16.82 -4.78
N LEU A 122 -7.62 -16.43 -5.41
CA LEU A 122 -7.77 -15.13 -6.08
C LEU A 122 -7.60 -13.97 -5.09
N VAL A 123 -8.26 -14.04 -3.93
CA VAL A 123 -8.14 -13.03 -2.87
C VAL A 123 -6.70 -12.94 -2.34
N CYS A 124 -6.04 -14.07 -2.12
CA CYS A 124 -4.62 -14.10 -1.74
C CYS A 124 -3.73 -13.39 -2.76
N ILE A 125 -3.92 -13.64 -4.06
CA ILE A 125 -3.12 -12.97 -5.10
C ILE A 125 -3.34 -11.45 -5.06
N ILE A 126 -4.60 -11.00 -4.94
CA ILE A 126 -4.92 -9.56 -4.89
C ILE A 126 -4.29 -8.90 -3.67
N LEU A 127 -4.40 -9.52 -2.48
CA LEU A 127 -3.81 -8.98 -1.25
C LEU A 127 -2.29 -8.88 -1.35
N ASN A 128 -1.62 -9.93 -1.87
CA ASN A 128 -0.17 -9.90 -2.05
C ASN A 128 0.27 -8.83 -3.06
N LEU A 129 -0.47 -8.66 -4.17
CA LEU A 129 -0.18 -7.63 -5.15
C LEU A 129 -0.35 -6.22 -4.56
N TYR A 130 -1.39 -6.00 -3.76
CA TYR A 130 -1.63 -4.73 -3.09
C TYR A 130 -0.48 -4.37 -2.13
N VAL A 131 -0.07 -5.32 -1.27
CA VAL A 131 1.05 -5.12 -0.34
C VAL A 131 2.35 -4.85 -1.10
N ALA A 132 2.63 -5.60 -2.18
CA ALA A 132 3.80 -5.39 -3.02
C ALA A 132 3.84 -4.00 -3.66
N TYR A 133 2.72 -3.55 -4.23
CA TYR A 133 2.62 -2.21 -4.83
C TYR A 133 2.87 -1.10 -3.80
N ARG A 134 2.28 -1.22 -2.60
CA ARG A 134 2.52 -0.26 -1.51
C ARG A 134 3.97 -0.27 -1.04
N ALA A 135 4.57 -1.45 -0.88
CA ALA A 135 5.97 -1.57 -0.50
C ALA A 135 6.90 -0.92 -1.54
N ALA A 136 6.63 -1.12 -2.83
CA ALA A 136 7.39 -0.48 -3.91
C ALA A 136 7.24 1.06 -3.88
N ALA A 137 6.03 1.58 -3.67
CA ALA A 137 5.81 3.02 -3.56
C ALA A 137 6.58 3.66 -2.39
N LEU A 138 6.62 2.99 -1.23
CA LEU A 138 7.43 3.43 -0.09
C LEU A 138 8.93 3.39 -0.41
N GLN A 139 9.39 2.34 -1.10
CA GLN A 139 10.79 2.22 -1.47
C GLN A 139 11.23 3.34 -2.42
N MET A 140 10.39 3.78 -3.36
CA MET A 140 10.71 4.92 -4.23
C MET A 140 10.92 6.21 -3.43
N MET A 141 10.12 6.44 -2.38
CA MET A 141 10.30 7.61 -1.51
C MET A 141 11.63 7.53 -0.74
N GLN A 142 11.99 6.34 -0.24
CA GLN A 142 13.25 6.10 0.46
C GLN A 142 14.47 6.22 -0.47
N VAL A 143 14.40 5.70 -1.70
CA VAL A 143 15.48 5.81 -2.69
C VAL A 143 15.66 7.25 -3.16
N GLY A 144 14.58 8.01 -3.35
CA GLY A 144 14.66 9.44 -3.63
C GLY A 144 15.27 10.27 -2.49
N ALA A 145 15.17 9.78 -1.24
CA ALA A 145 15.82 10.37 -0.08
C ALA A 145 17.29 9.91 0.08
N GLY A 146 17.57 8.62 -0.15
CA GLY A 146 18.89 8.00 0.01
C GLY A 146 19.86 8.27 -1.15
N GLY A 147 19.36 8.39 -2.39
CA GLY A 147 20.16 8.77 -3.56
C GLY A 147 20.76 10.18 -3.45
N ARG A 148 20.10 11.08 -2.69
CA ARG A 148 20.64 12.40 -2.32
C ARG A 148 21.79 12.32 -1.30
N VAL A 149 21.94 11.21 -0.57
CA VAL A 149 23.02 10.98 0.39
C VAL A 149 24.21 10.26 -0.26
N GLY A 150 23.98 9.39 -1.25
CA GLY A 150 25.02 8.65 -1.99
C GLY A 150 25.89 9.54 -2.90
N CYS A 151 25.26 10.44 -3.68
CA CYS A 151 25.97 11.43 -4.50
C CYS A 151 26.84 12.40 -3.68
N ARG A 152 26.69 12.42 -2.34
CA ARG A 152 27.50 13.22 -1.41
C ARG A 152 28.85 12.57 -1.06
N LYS A 153 29.02 11.26 -1.28
CA LYS A 153 30.27 10.56 -0.93
C LYS A 153 31.20 10.32 -2.11
N GLU A 154 30.68 10.16 -3.33
CA GLU A 154 31.49 9.90 -4.54
C GLU A 154 32.32 11.13 -5.01
N GLY A 155 32.02 12.34 -4.53
CA GLY A 155 32.78 13.55 -4.86
C GLY A 155 33.95 13.84 -3.92
N ARG A 156 34.29 12.92 -3.00
CA ARG A 156 35.33 13.09 -1.97
C ARG A 156 36.34 11.94 -2.01
N MET A 157 36.83 11.57 -3.19
CA MET A 157 37.98 10.67 -3.30
C MET A 157 38.96 10.98 -4.45
N ASP A 158 38.86 12.16 -5.09
CA ASP A 158 39.87 12.67 -6.02
C ASP A 158 40.23 14.13 -5.70
N ARG A 159 41.01 14.32 -4.62
CA ARG A 159 42.11 15.29 -4.50
C ARG A 159 42.70 15.31 -3.10
#